data_AF-A0A1Y5DF24-F1
#
_entry.id   AF-A0A1Y5DF24-F1
#
_cell.length_a   1.000
_cell.length_b   1.000
_cell.length_c   1.000
_cell.angle_alpha   90.00
_cell.angle_beta   90.00
_cell.angle_gamma   90.00
#
_symmetry.space_group_name_H-M   'P 1'
#
loop_
_entity.id
_entity.type
_entity.pdbx_description
1 polymer ?
#
loop_
_entity_poly.entity_id
_entity_poly.type
_entity_poly.pdbx_seq_one_letter_code
_entity_poly.pdbx_strand_id
1 'polypeptide(L)'
;MSQSSAQEDQASQTVEGVLLDAVNLALHYEMASDDTVVVLGEDVATNGGVFRATVGLKDKFGFKRVMDTPLAEALITGMAVGMASQGLKPVCEIQFM
;
A
#
# COMPACT_ATOMS: atom_id res chain seq x y z
N MET A 1 40.50 -20.92 9.89
CA MET A 1 39.72 -21.72 8.93
C MET A 1 38.24 -21.53 9.30
N SER A 2 37.63 -20.39 8.98
CA SER A 2 37.20 -19.91 7.64
C SER A 2 35.83 -20.44 7.23
N GLN A 3 34.78 -20.18 8.02
CA GLN A 3 33.38 -20.10 7.55
C GLN A 3 32.58 -19.18 8.48
N SER A 4 32.58 -17.86 8.22
CA SER A 4 31.65 -16.91 8.87
C SER A 4 31.50 -15.60 8.08
N SER A 5 31.72 -15.62 6.77
CA SER A 5 31.69 -14.40 5.93
C SER A 5 30.80 -14.52 4.69
N ALA A 6 29.86 -15.48 4.67
CA ALA A 6 29.03 -15.75 3.49
C ALA A 6 27.61 -15.16 3.58
N GLN A 7 27.36 -14.24 4.51
CA GLN A 7 26.02 -13.73 4.78
C GLN A 7 26.01 -12.20 4.92
N GLU A 8 26.66 -11.51 3.98
CA GLU A 8 26.64 -10.03 3.92
C GLU A 8 26.20 -9.47 2.55
N ASP A 9 25.87 -10.29 1.55
CA ASP A 9 25.58 -9.83 0.18
C ASP A 9 24.17 -10.17 -0.33
N GLN A 10 23.12 -9.82 0.42
CA GLN A 10 21.84 -9.47 -0.23
C GLN A 10 21.82 -7.95 -0.37
N ALA A 11 22.61 -7.47 -1.34
CA ALA A 11 22.64 -6.07 -1.72
C ALA A 11 21.21 -5.58 -1.99
N SER A 12 20.81 -4.49 -1.33
CA SER A 12 19.62 -3.71 -1.67
C SER A 12 19.65 -3.42 -3.17
N GLN A 13 18.84 -4.16 -3.94
CA GLN A 13 18.74 -3.94 -5.37
C GLN A 13 17.99 -2.63 -5.59
N THR A 14 18.72 -1.58 -5.95
CA THR A 14 18.13 -0.30 -6.35
C THR A 14 17.41 -0.50 -7.69
N VAL A 15 16.11 -0.28 -7.70
CA VAL A 15 15.30 -0.33 -8.93
C VAL A 15 15.25 1.06 -9.54
N GLU A 16 15.67 1.20 -10.80
CA GLU A 16 15.39 2.42 -11.58
C GLU A 16 13.91 2.43 -11.95
N GLY A 17 13.21 3.51 -11.58
CA GLY A 17 11.78 3.69 -11.83
C GLY A 17 11.35 5.12 -11.54
N VAL A 18 10.09 5.43 -11.82
CA VAL A 18 9.50 6.72 -11.40
C VAL A 18 9.01 6.63 -9.95
N LEU A 19 8.84 7.78 -9.29
CA LEU A 19 8.35 7.82 -7.90
C LEU A 19 7.05 7.03 -7.72
N LEU A 20 6.19 7.04 -8.73
CA LEU A 20 4.94 6.27 -8.75
C LEU A 20 5.19 4.77 -8.55
N ASP A 21 6.19 4.21 -9.25
CA ASP A 21 6.53 2.79 -9.16
C ASP A 21 7.03 2.46 -7.76
N ALA A 22 7.80 3.38 -7.15
CA ALA A 22 8.28 3.22 -5.77
C ALA A 22 7.13 3.22 -4.75
N VAL A 23 6.13 4.10 -4.92
CA VAL A 23 4.92 4.12 -4.07
C VAL A 23 4.15 2.79 -4.22
N ASN A 24 3.90 2.35 -5.46
CA ASN A 24 3.18 1.10 -5.69
C ASN A 24 3.94 -0.10 -5.13
N LEU A 25 5.26 -0.16 -5.33
CA LEU A 25 6.13 -1.21 -4.81
C LEU A 25 6.10 -1.26 -3.28
N ALA A 26 6.17 -0.11 -2.60
CA ALA A 26 6.09 -0.03 -1.16
C ALA A 26 4.75 -0.58 -0.63
N LEU A 27 3.63 -0.21 -1.28
CA LEU A 27 2.30 -0.73 -0.91
C LEU A 27 2.22 -2.25 -1.10
N HIS A 28 2.71 -2.77 -2.23
CA HIS A 28 2.74 -4.21 -2.49
C HIS A 28 3.60 -4.97 -1.48
N TYR A 29 4.72 -4.40 -1.07
CA TYR A 29 5.64 -5.00 -0.11
C TYR A 29 5.00 -5.07 1.28
N GLU A 30 4.47 -3.96 1.79
CA GLU A 30 3.89 -3.91 3.13
C GLU A 30 2.60 -4.74 3.22
N MET A 31 1.72 -4.66 2.21
CA MET A 31 0.49 -5.45 2.20
C MET A 31 0.72 -6.96 2.12
N ALA A 32 1.83 -7.39 1.49
CA ALA A 32 2.23 -8.80 1.46
C ALA A 32 2.88 -9.27 2.77
N SER A 33 3.52 -8.36 3.50
CA SER A 33 4.21 -8.66 4.76
C SER A 33 3.28 -8.61 5.97
N ASP A 34 2.22 -7.81 5.92
CA ASP A 34 1.31 -7.59 7.03
C ASP A 34 -0.16 -7.63 6.58
N ASP A 35 -0.90 -8.62 7.11
CA ASP A 35 -2.30 -8.84 6.80
C ASP A 35 -3.27 -7.78 7.35
N THR A 36 -2.79 -6.91 8.23
CA THR A 36 -3.56 -5.83 8.84
C THR A 36 -3.55 -4.54 8.01
N VAL A 37 -2.69 -4.44 6.98
CA VAL A 37 -2.57 -3.24 6.13
C VAL A 37 -3.72 -3.16 5.13
N VAL A 38 -4.52 -2.09 5.15
CA VAL A 38 -5.63 -1.91 4.21
C VAL A 38 -5.47 -0.61 3.45
N VAL A 39 -5.84 -0.58 2.17
CA VAL A 39 -5.81 0.61 1.31
C VAL A 39 -7.24 1.04 1.02
N LEU A 40 -7.52 2.33 1.20
CA LEU A 40 -8.84 2.90 0.97
C LEU A 40 -8.74 4.33 0.43
N GLY A 41 -9.69 4.72 -0.39
CA GLY A 41 -9.74 6.06 -0.97
C GLY A 41 -10.58 6.09 -2.23
N GLU A 42 -10.57 7.22 -2.90
CA GLU A 42 -11.31 7.42 -4.15
C GLU A 42 -10.54 6.79 -5.31
N ASP A 43 -11.22 5.93 -6.09
CA ASP A 43 -10.68 5.24 -7.27
C ASP A 43 -9.46 4.32 -7.02
N VAL A 44 -9.05 4.08 -5.77
CA VAL A 44 -7.84 3.32 -5.44
C VAL A 44 -7.91 1.83 -5.77
N ALA A 45 -9.12 1.25 -5.83
CA ALA A 45 -9.26 -0.19 -5.90
C ALA A 45 -9.42 -0.70 -7.34
N THR A 46 -10.52 -0.35 -8.00
CA THR A 46 -10.79 -0.87 -9.35
C THR A 46 -9.98 -0.15 -10.43
N ASN A 47 -9.82 1.17 -10.28
CA ASN A 47 -9.07 2.00 -11.22
C ASN A 47 -7.56 2.01 -10.91
N GLY A 48 -7.16 1.64 -9.70
CA GLY A 48 -5.77 1.68 -9.24
C GLY A 48 -5.26 3.10 -9.00
N GLY A 49 -6.16 4.03 -8.69
CA GLY A 49 -5.90 5.44 -8.48
C GLY A 49 -5.81 6.21 -9.81
N VAL A 50 -6.15 7.49 -9.77
CA VAL A 50 -6.08 8.37 -10.96
C VAL A 50 -4.67 8.52 -11.51
N PHE A 51 -3.67 8.44 -10.63
CA PHE A 51 -2.25 8.45 -10.97
C PHE A 51 -1.66 7.06 -11.19
N ARG A 52 -2.44 5.99 -11.03
CA ARG A 52 -1.99 4.59 -11.11
C ARG A 52 -1.09 4.12 -9.96
N ALA A 53 -1.11 4.80 -8.81
CA ALA A 53 -0.28 4.48 -7.65
C ALA A 53 -0.65 3.15 -6.98
N THR A 54 -1.89 2.69 -7.14
CA THR A 54 -2.47 1.52 -6.45
C THR A 54 -2.85 0.39 -7.41
N VAL A 55 -2.39 0.46 -8.66
CA VAL A 55 -2.64 -0.58 -9.69
C VAL A 55 -2.22 -1.97 -9.19
N GLY A 56 -3.09 -2.95 -9.47
CA GLY A 56 -2.88 -4.36 -9.17
C GLY A 56 -3.03 -4.75 -7.70
N LEU A 57 -3.20 -3.80 -6.77
CA LEU A 57 -3.37 -4.12 -5.35
C LEU A 57 -4.67 -4.90 -5.10
N LYS A 58 -5.80 -4.45 -5.65
CA LYS A 58 -7.09 -5.13 -5.49
C LYS A 58 -7.07 -6.55 -6.05
N ASP A 59 -6.46 -6.75 -7.21
CA ASP A 59 -6.37 -8.08 -7.84
C ASP A 59 -5.54 -9.05 -6.99
N LYS A 60 -4.48 -8.55 -6.35
CA LYS A 60 -3.57 -9.35 -5.51
C LYS A 60 -4.12 -9.62 -4.11
N PHE A 61 -4.70 -8.61 -3.44
CA PHE A 61 -5.06 -8.68 -2.02
C PHE A 61 -6.58 -8.75 -1.76
N GLY A 62 -7.40 -8.55 -2.79
CA GLY A 62 -8.84 -8.65 -2.74
C GLY A 62 -9.56 -7.43 -2.15
N PHE A 63 -10.87 -7.40 -2.36
CA PHE A 63 -11.73 -6.25 -2.03
C PHE A 63 -11.83 -5.94 -0.53
N LYS A 64 -11.47 -6.86 0.36
CA LYS A 64 -11.47 -6.62 1.82
C LYS A 64 -10.27 -5.79 2.27
N ARG A 65 -9.22 -5.73 1.44
CA ARG A 65 -7.95 -5.08 1.74
C ARG A 65 -7.71 -3.84 0.88
N VAL A 66 -8.41 -3.70 -0.24
CA VAL A 66 -8.34 -2.55 -1.15
C VAL A 66 -9.75 -2.12 -1.54
N MET A 67 -10.17 -0.92 -1.12
CA MET A 67 -11.57 -0.49 -1.17
C MET A 67 -11.73 0.91 -1.74
N ASP A 68 -12.64 1.05 -2.71
CA ASP A 68 -13.10 2.36 -3.17
C ASP A 68 -14.05 2.98 -2.12
N THR A 69 -13.92 4.29 -1.87
CA THR A 69 -14.77 5.04 -0.95
C THR A 69 -15.64 6.08 -1.68
N PRO A 70 -16.74 6.58 -1.06
CA PRO A 70 -17.42 7.77 -1.57
C PRO A 70 -16.48 8.99 -1.61
N LEU A 71 -16.83 9.98 -2.46
CA LEU A 71 -16.16 11.29 -2.56
C LEU A 71 -16.40 12.13 -1.29
N ALA A 72 -15.65 11.86 -0.23
CA ALA A 72 -15.81 12.48 1.09
C ALA A 72 -14.56 12.28 1.97
N GLU A 73 -13.65 13.23 1.94
CA GLU A 73 -12.33 13.17 2.58
C GLU A 73 -12.42 13.06 4.11
N ALA A 74 -13.40 13.75 4.72
CA ALA A 74 -13.68 13.64 6.15
C ALA A 74 -14.16 12.23 6.54
N LEU A 75 -14.92 11.57 5.65
CA LEU A 75 -15.33 10.19 5.87
C LEU A 75 -14.15 9.22 5.73
N ILE A 76 -13.31 9.40 4.70
CA ILE A 76 -12.12 8.57 4.47
C ILE A 76 -11.20 8.58 5.69
N THR A 77 -10.86 9.79 6.16
CA THR A 77 -10.00 9.97 7.34
C THR A 77 -10.65 9.44 8.61
N GLY A 78 -11.95 9.70 8.82
CA GLY A 78 -12.70 9.15 9.97
C GLY A 78 -12.74 7.63 9.99
N MET A 79 -12.97 6.99 8.84
CA MET A 79 -12.92 5.53 8.70
C MET A 79 -11.52 4.99 8.99
N ALA A 80 -10.47 5.62 8.46
CA ALA A 80 -9.09 5.23 8.74
C ALA A 80 -8.78 5.28 10.25
N VAL A 81 -9.20 6.34 10.95
CA VAL A 81 -9.04 6.42 12.42
C VAL A 81 -9.76 5.27 13.13
N GLY A 82 -11.00 4.97 12.76
CA GLY A 82 -11.76 3.86 13.35
C GLY A 82 -11.17 2.48 13.04
N MET A 83 -10.66 2.26 11.82
CA MET A 83 -9.97 1.02 11.46
C MET A 83 -8.68 0.86 12.26
N ALA A 84 -7.90 1.94 12.40
CA ALA A 84 -6.66 1.95 13.17
C ALA A 84 -6.91 1.65 14.66
N SER A 85 -7.97 2.21 15.26
CA SER A 85 -8.31 1.91 16.66
C SER A 85 -8.67 0.45 16.89
N GLN A 86 -9.12 -0.26 15.84
CA GLN A 86 -9.44 -1.69 15.88
C GLN A 86 -8.24 -2.59 15.52
N GLY A 87 -7.05 -2.02 15.32
CA GLY A 87 -5.82 -2.77 15.08
C GLY A 87 -5.48 -3.02 13.62
N LEU A 88 -6.22 -2.43 12.67
CA LEU A 88 -5.81 -2.39 11.27
C LEU A 88 -4.77 -1.28 11.03
N LYS A 89 -4.07 -1.34 9.91
CA LYS A 89 -3.10 -0.34 9.46
C LYS A 89 -3.59 0.30 8.15
N PRO A 90 -4.52 1.26 8.22
CA PRO A 90 -5.09 1.87 7.03
C PRO A 90 -4.09 2.83 6.37
N VAL A 91 -3.93 2.68 5.07
CA VAL A 91 -3.26 3.62 4.17
C VAL A 91 -4.35 4.28 3.33
N CYS A 92 -4.78 5.46 3.75
CA CYS A 92 -5.82 6.21 3.05
C CYS A 92 -5.24 7.16 2.00
N GLU A 93 -5.78 7.14 0.78
CA GLU A 93 -5.45 8.09 -0.29
C GLU A 93 -6.46 9.26 -0.27
N ILE A 94 -5.95 10.49 -0.36
CA ILE A 94 -6.74 11.71 -0.61
C ILE A 94 -6.26 12.24 -1.96
N GLN A 95 -7.19 12.44 -2.90
CA GLN A 95 -6.84 12.75 -4.28
C GLN A 95 -6.16 14.13 -4.40
N PHE A 96 -6.83 15.18 -3.92
CA PHE A 96 -6.31 16.55 -3.79
C PHE A 96 -7.11 17.31 -2.71
N MET A 97 -6.52 18.30 -2.05
CA MET A 97 -7.20 19.21 -1.11
C MET A 97 -6.62 20.61 -1.21
#